data_AF-A0A452Y7H1-F1
#
_entry.id   AF-A0A452Y7H1-F1
#
_cell.length_a   1.000
_cell.length_b   1.000
_cell.length_c   1.000
_cell.angle_alpha   90.00
_cell.angle_beta   90.00
_cell.angle_gamma   90.00
#
_symmetry.space_group_name_H-M   'P 1'
#
loop_
_entity.id
_entity.type
_entity.pdbx_description
1 polymer ?
#
loop_
_entity_poly.entity_id
_entity_poly.type
_entity_poly.pdbx_seq_one_letter_code
_entity_poly.pdbx_strand_id
1 'polypeptide(L)' 'KTRRKFLWAQEEELSGGKCKVNWNTVCSTIENGGLGIQDLHRFGRALRLRWLWLSWVQPDKPWRDFPTPCDQEDKNL' A
#
# COMPACT_ATOMS: atom_id res chain seq x y z
N LYS A 1 -8.88 -26.05 0.06
CA LYS A 1 -7.41 -26.26 -0.10
C LYS A 1 -6.77 -25.44 -1.23
N THR A 2 -7.50 -25.02 -2.27
CA THR A 2 -6.93 -24.31 -3.45
C THR A 2 -6.66 -22.81 -3.25
N ARG A 3 -7.42 -22.11 -2.39
CA ARG A 3 -7.32 -20.65 -2.20
C ARG A 3 -5.95 -20.16 -1.68
N ARG A 4 -5.29 -20.92 -0.80
CA ARG A 4 -3.95 -20.56 -0.28
C ARG A 4 -2.87 -20.67 -1.36
N LYS A 5 -2.99 -21.67 -2.25
CA LYS A 5 -2.03 -21.88 -3.35
C LYS A 5 -2.10 -20.77 -4.42
N PHE A 6 -3.29 -20.20 -4.63
CA PHE A 6 -3.52 -19.09 -5.55
C PHE A 6 -2.93 -17.76 -5.05
N LEU A 7 -3.12 -17.43 -3.77
CA LEU A 7 -2.64 -16.15 -3.23
C LEU A 7 -1.15 -16.17 -2.86
N TRP A 8 -0.60 -17.33 -2.48
CA TRP A 8 0.72 -17.42 -1.84
C TRP A 8 1.68 -18.40 -2.52
N ALA A 9 1.41 -18.84 -3.75
CA ALA A 9 2.34 -19.59 -4.60
C ALA A 9 3.15 -20.68 -3.86
N GLN A 10 2.46 -21.55 -3.12
CA GLN A 10 3.09 -22.59 -2.31
C GLN A 10 2.71 -23.98 -2.86
N GLU A 11 3.32 -24.37 -4.00
CA GLU A 11 3.76 -25.73 -4.41
C GLU A 11 4.01 -25.87 -5.94
N GLU A 12 4.62 -27.00 -6.34
CA GLU A 12 5.89 -27.16 -7.07
C GLU A 12 5.94 -26.81 -8.58
N GLU A 13 4.83 -26.77 -9.33
CA GLU A 13 4.84 -26.33 -10.73
C GLU A 13 3.81 -25.24 -11.06
N LEU A 14 4.32 -24.02 -10.99
CA LEU A 14 3.68 -22.79 -11.46
C LEU A 14 4.14 -22.53 -12.90
N SER A 15 3.37 -22.94 -13.91
CA SER A 15 3.61 -22.46 -15.28
C SER A 15 3.33 -20.96 -15.36
N GLY A 16 4.20 -20.18 -15.98
CA GLY A 16 4.38 -18.72 -15.78
C GLY A 16 3.18 -17.75 -15.95
N GLY A 17 1.93 -18.22 -16.11
CA GLY A 17 0.70 -17.42 -16.16
C GLY A 17 -0.24 -17.53 -14.95
N LYS A 18 0.09 -18.30 -13.90
CA LYS A 18 -0.96 -18.82 -12.99
C LYS A 18 -1.61 -17.84 -12.00
N CYS A 19 -1.08 -16.65 -11.68
CA CYS A 19 -1.75 -15.71 -10.75
C CYS A 19 -1.42 -14.23 -11.04
N LYS A 20 -1.96 -13.69 -12.15
CA LYS A 20 -1.99 -12.24 -12.39
C LYS A 20 -3.15 -11.63 -11.60
N VAL A 21 -2.95 -11.42 -10.30
CA VAL A 21 -3.94 -10.73 -9.47
C VAL A 21 -3.93 -9.26 -9.85
N ASN A 22 -5.04 -8.76 -10.38
CA ASN A 22 -5.22 -7.33 -10.58
C ASN A 22 -5.44 -6.67 -9.22
N TRP A 23 -4.36 -6.16 -8.63
CA TRP A 23 -4.37 -5.54 -7.31
C TRP A 23 -5.28 -4.31 -7.23
N ASN A 24 -5.45 -3.55 -8.32
CA ASN A 24 -6.39 -2.43 -8.35
C ASN A 24 -7.84 -2.90 -8.16
N THR A 25 -8.22 -4.02 -8.80
CA THR A 25 -9.55 -4.62 -8.62
C THR A 25 -9.69 -5.24 -7.25
N VAL A 26 -8.69 -6.00 -6.78
CA VAL A 26 -8.73 -6.66 -5.47
C VAL A 26 -8.83 -5.67 -4.32
N CYS A 27 -8.11 -4.55 -4.40
CA CYS A 27 -8.13 -3.52 -3.36
C CYS A 27 -9.34 -2.59 -3.45
N SER A 28 -10.17 -2.70 -4.50
CA SER A 28 -11.42 -1.94 -4.59
C SER A 28 -12.44 -2.45 -3.56
N THR A 29 -13.43 -1.62 -3.24
CA THR A 29 -14.49 -1.97 -2.28
C THR A 29 -15.31 -3.16 -2.78
N ILE A 30 -15.95 -3.87 -1.84
CA ILE A 30 -16.85 -4.99 -2.18
C ILE A 30 -17.99 -4.52 -3.09
N GLU A 31 -18.52 -3.32 -2.85
CA GLU A 31 -19.55 -2.67 -3.68
C GLU A 31 -19.10 -2.46 -5.13
N ASN A 32 -17.80 -2.26 -5.36
CA ASN A 32 -17.20 -2.08 -6.68
C ASN A 32 -16.69 -3.40 -7.29
N GLY A 33 -17.03 -4.55 -6.71
CA GLY A 33 -16.63 -5.88 -7.20
C GLY A 33 -15.21 -6.31 -6.79
N GLY A 34 -14.60 -5.61 -5.84
CA GLY A 34 -13.31 -5.97 -5.25
C GLY A 34 -13.42 -6.87 -4.01
N LEU A 35 -12.27 -7.12 -3.38
CA LEU A 35 -12.19 -7.89 -2.14
C LEU A 35 -12.12 -6.99 -0.89
N GLY A 36 -12.11 -5.67 -1.06
CA GLY A 36 -11.98 -4.72 0.06
C GLY A 36 -10.64 -4.82 0.79
N ILE A 37 -9.62 -5.42 0.16
CA ILE A 37 -8.29 -5.52 0.74
C ILE A 37 -7.62 -4.14 0.71
N GLN A 38 -6.94 -3.78 1.78
CA GLN A 38 -6.27 -2.49 1.84
C GLN A 38 -5.07 -2.44 0.90
N ASP A 39 -5.03 -1.44 0.02
CA ASP A 39 -3.87 -1.14 -0.81
C ASP A 39 -2.73 -0.62 0.08
N LEU A 40 -1.73 -1.47 0.34
CA LEU A 40 -0.60 -1.14 1.21
C LEU A 40 0.25 0.00 0.66
N HIS A 41 0.32 0.17 -0.67
CA HIS A 41 1.09 1.25 -1.27
C HIS A 41 0.40 2.60 -1.00
N ARG A 42 -0.91 2.68 -1.27
CA ARG A 42 -1.72 3.88 -0.95
C ARG A 42 -1.75 4.17 0.54
N PHE A 43 -1.90 3.14 1.37
CA PHE A 43 -1.95 3.29 2.81
C PHE A 43 -0.60 3.73 3.39
N GLY A 44 0.50 3.12 2.95
CA GLY A 44 1.85 3.51 3.35
C GLY A 44 2.13 4.96 2.96
N ARG A 45 1.78 5.36 1.75
CA ARG A 45 1.85 6.76 1.29
C ARG A 45 1.04 7.70 2.18
N ALA A 46 -0.19 7.36 2.53
CA ALA A 46 -1.00 8.18 3.44
C ALA A 46 -0.34 8.38 4.81
N LEU A 47 0.33 7.34 5.35
CA LEU A 47 1.09 7.46 6.60
C LEU A 47 2.30 8.39 6.45
N ARG A 48 3.02 8.32 5.33
CA ARG A 48 4.17 9.21 5.07
C ARG A 48 3.73 10.66 4.89
N LEU A 49 2.64 10.90 4.16
CA LEU A 49 2.02 12.22 4.01
C LEU A 49 1.52 12.80 5.34
N ARG A 50 1.03 11.95 6.24
CA ARG A 50 0.63 12.38 7.59
C ARG A 50 1.81 12.98 8.36
N TRP A 51 3.01 12.40 8.24
CA TRP A 51 4.22 12.96 8.84
C TRP A 51 4.61 14.31 8.21
N LEU A 52 4.49 14.42 6.89
CA LEU A 52 4.72 15.69 6.20
C LEU A 52 3.76 16.77 6.70
N TRP A 53 2.47 16.47 6.79
CA TRP A 53 1.46 17.39 7.32
C TRP A 53 1.73 17.79 8.78
N LEU A 54 2.12 16.84 9.63
CA LEU A 54 2.49 17.13 11.03
C LEU A 54 3.67 18.10 11.13
N SER A 55 4.62 18.04 10.20
CA SER A 55 5.77 18.98 10.16
C SER A 55 5.34 20.43 9.89
N TRP A 56 4.19 20.63 9.23
CA TRP A 56 3.64 21.95 8.95
C TRP A 56 2.77 22.47 10.10
N VAL A 57 1.93 21.62 10.69
CA VAL A 57 0.98 22.02 11.73
C VAL A 57 1.62 22.13 13.11
N GLN A 58 2.71 21.39 13.36
CA GLN A 58 3.38 21.36 14.66
C GLN A 58 4.84 21.79 14.53
N PRO A 59 5.10 23.08 14.24
CA PRO A 59 6.43 23.58 13.95
C PRO A 59 7.41 23.47 15.12
N ASP A 60 6.91 23.43 16.36
CA ASP A 60 7.70 23.46 17.59
C ASP A 60 8.14 22.07 18.07
N LYS A 61 7.81 21.02 17.31
CA LYS A 61 8.11 19.65 17.72
C LYS A 61 9.57 19.31 17.44
N PRO A 62 10.27 18.67 18.41
CA PRO A 62 11.69 18.36 18.26
C PRO A 62 12.00 17.37 17.15
N TRP A 63 11.01 16.57 16.71
CA TRP A 63 11.17 15.64 15.60
C TRP A 63 11.02 16.27 14.21
N ARG A 64 10.73 17.58 14.12
CA ARG A 64 10.46 18.25 12.83
C ARG A 64 11.64 18.18 11.86
N ASP A 65 12.85 18.36 12.38
CA ASP A 65 14.07 18.41 11.56
C ASP A 65 14.62 17.02 11.25
N PHE A 66 13.98 15.96 11.74
CA PHE A 66 14.36 14.60 11.39
C PHE A 66 13.91 14.28 9.96
N PRO A 67 14.69 13.47 9.23
CA PRO A 67 14.29 13.05 7.90
C PRO A 67 12.96 12.31 7.95
N THR A 68 11.94 12.91 7.34
CA THR A 68 10.64 12.25 7.19
C THR A 68 10.77 11.09 6.19
N PRO A 69 10.03 9.98 6.36
CA PRO A 69 10.04 8.88 5.41
C PRO A 69 9.42 9.23 4.04
N CYS A 70 8.89 10.45 3.87
CA CYS A 70 8.25 10.95 2.67
C CYS A 70 9.26 11.07 1.50
N ASP A 71 8.98 10.35 0.41
CA ASP A 71 9.80 10.39 -0.81
C ASP A 71 9.41 11.59 -1.70
N GLN A 72 10.11 11.76 -2.83
CA GLN A 72 9.83 12.87 -3.75
C GLN A 72 8.50 12.71 -4.48
N GLU A 73 8.04 11.48 -4.74
CA GLU A 73 6.75 11.25 -5.38
C GLU A 73 5.60 11.67 -4.47
N ASP A 74 5.70 11.34 -3.18
CA ASP A 74 4.73 11.73 -2.17
C ASP A 74 4.65 13.26 -2.03
N LYS A 75 5.78 13.97 -2.13
CA LYS A 75 5.82 15.45 -2.08
C LYS A 75 5.22 16.13 -3.32
N ASN A 76 5.13 15.41 -4.43
CA ASN A 76 4.62 15.93 -5.71
C ASN A 76 3.13 15.63 -5.93
N LEU A 77 2.45 15.02 -4.96
CA LEU A 77 0.99 14.81 -4.96
C LEU A 77 0.25 16.11 -4.64
#